data_AF-A0A3S8WHI1-F1
#
_entry.id   AF-A0A3S8WHI1-F1
#
_cell.length_a   1.000
_cell.length_b   1.000
_cell.length_c   1.000
_cell.angle_alpha   90.00
_cell.angle_beta   90.00
_cell.angle_gamma   90.00
#
_symmetry.space_group_name_H-M   'P 1'
#
loop_
_entity.id
_entity.type
_entity.pdbx_description
1 polymer ?
#
loop_
_entity_poly.entity_id
_entity_poly.type
_entity_poly.pdbx_seq_one_letter_code
_entity_poly.pdbx_strand_id
1 'polypeptide(L)'
;MIEPLPLPGDPTELRLRIHYTDTLSDTLDADTLEEWSVEILHRSREHASSRCPTAPGACDAADCPAYTVSDSAAGSMTFFRVHLDRGRNAYAAMEEASEDLCEIAQALLDPATGYYTDEVGELLEYSGSALLVMDRVTLHEEWRGRGLGVILASEAIYRLMPGCRAVACAPGISDMSANRLRSEVEWGRVTAKIARGWEQLGFLPCRGNVFVLSPTSLVLEEQRGQLRRRLVELGAAWAAARA
;
A
#
# COMPACT_ATOMS: atom_id res chain seq x y z
N MET A 1 -8.63 -21.73 14.94
CA MET A 1 -7.49 -20.77 14.99
C MET A 1 -6.42 -21.42 14.13
N ILE A 2 -6.22 -20.94 12.90
CA ILE A 2 -5.18 -21.50 12.02
C ILE A 2 -3.90 -20.77 12.39
N GLU A 3 -2.86 -21.51 12.79
CA GLU A 3 -1.55 -20.92 13.03
C GLU A 3 -1.08 -20.25 11.73
N PRO A 4 -0.72 -18.96 11.79
CA PRO A 4 -0.25 -18.25 10.61
C PRO A 4 1.03 -18.92 10.09
N LEU A 5 1.02 -19.23 8.78
CA LEU A 5 2.14 -19.86 8.08
C LEU A 5 3.47 -19.13 8.41
N PRO A 6 4.60 -19.87 8.44
CA PRO A 6 5.91 -19.26 8.59
C PRO A 6 6.16 -18.29 7.43
N LEU A 7 6.80 -17.15 7.72
CA LEU A 7 7.17 -16.19 6.67
C LEU A 7 8.19 -16.85 5.72
N PRO A 8 8.01 -16.67 4.40
CA PRO A 8 8.86 -17.32 3.39
C PRO A 8 10.31 -16.80 3.42
N GLY A 9 10.54 -15.59 3.96
CA GLY A 9 11.85 -14.97 4.09
C GLY A 9 11.88 -13.88 5.16
N ASP A 10 13.05 -13.27 5.38
CA ASP A 10 13.23 -12.15 6.31
C ASP A 10 12.37 -10.96 5.87
N PRO A 11 11.36 -10.53 6.66
CA PRO A 11 10.52 -9.39 6.29
C PRO A 11 11.28 -8.06 6.25
N THR A 12 12.46 -7.93 6.87
CA THR A 12 13.26 -6.70 6.82
C THR A 12 13.96 -6.48 5.47
N GLU A 13 14.05 -7.54 4.65
CA GLU A 13 14.54 -7.47 3.27
C GLU A 13 13.43 -7.13 2.25
N LEU A 14 12.21 -6.85 2.72
CA LEU A 14 11.14 -6.32 1.87
C LEU A 14 11.44 -4.87 1.47
N ARG A 15 11.25 -4.58 0.19
CA ARG A 15 11.47 -3.26 -0.40
C ARG A 15 10.34 -2.86 -1.34
N LEU A 16 10.15 -1.55 -1.46
CA LEU A 16 9.18 -0.96 -2.39
C LEU A 16 9.91 -0.48 -3.64
N ARG A 17 9.40 -0.83 -4.82
CA ARG A 17 9.75 -0.20 -6.08
C ARG A 17 8.54 0.57 -6.59
N ILE A 18 8.64 1.89 -6.55
CA ILE A 18 7.58 2.82 -6.96
C ILE A 18 7.87 3.24 -8.39
N HIS A 19 6.89 3.12 -9.27
CA HIS A 19 6.98 3.57 -10.65
C HIS A 19 5.71 4.31 -11.09
N TYR A 20 5.92 5.28 -11.96
CA TYR A 20 4.89 6.01 -12.68
C TYR A 20 5.12 5.77 -14.16
N THR A 21 4.04 5.46 -14.88
CA THR A 21 4.09 5.23 -16.33
C THR A 21 3.21 6.27 -17.00
N ASP A 22 3.86 7.23 -17.66
CA ASP A 22 3.19 8.17 -18.55
C ASP A 22 3.29 7.63 -19.99
N THR A 23 2.15 7.35 -20.60
CA THR A 23 2.08 6.79 -21.96
C THR A 23 2.26 7.84 -23.06
N LEU A 24 2.47 9.13 -22.73
CA LEU A 24 2.53 10.27 -23.66
C LEU A 24 1.34 10.37 -24.63
N SER A 25 0.30 9.55 -24.39
CA SER A 25 -0.94 9.57 -25.12
C SER A 25 -1.81 10.66 -24.54
N ASP A 26 -2.42 11.48 -25.39
CA ASP A 26 -3.43 12.48 -24.99
C ASP A 26 -4.72 11.78 -24.56
N THR A 27 -4.65 10.99 -23.49
CA THR A 27 -5.86 10.58 -22.80
C THR A 27 -6.45 11.79 -22.13
N LEU A 28 -7.76 11.80 -22.18
CA LEU A 28 -8.61 12.89 -21.79
C LEU A 28 -8.39 13.27 -20.30
N ASP A 29 -7.94 12.32 -19.48
CA ASP A 29 -7.68 12.44 -18.03
C ASP A 29 -6.19 12.58 -17.65
N ALA A 30 -5.25 12.56 -18.61
CA ALA A 30 -3.81 12.44 -18.33
C ALA A 30 -3.27 13.50 -17.35
N ASP A 31 -3.76 14.74 -17.45
CA ASP A 31 -3.35 15.84 -16.57
C ASP A 31 -4.04 15.81 -15.19
N THR A 32 -5.10 15.00 -15.05
CA THR A 32 -5.96 14.95 -13.85
C THR A 32 -5.66 13.71 -13.00
N LEU A 33 -5.42 12.56 -13.62
CA LEU A 33 -5.20 11.28 -12.94
C LEU A 33 -3.83 10.69 -13.28
N GLU A 34 -2.97 10.58 -12.27
CA GLU A 34 -1.71 9.85 -12.36
C GLU A 34 -1.82 8.52 -11.62
N GLU A 35 -1.70 7.40 -12.34
CA GLU A 35 -1.63 6.07 -11.73
C GLU A 35 -0.18 5.74 -11.33
N TRP A 36 -0.01 5.36 -10.06
CA TRP A 36 1.26 4.96 -9.47
C TRP A 36 1.19 3.51 -9.06
N SER A 37 2.10 2.71 -9.61
CA SER A 37 2.23 1.30 -9.28
C SER A 37 3.42 1.08 -8.33
N VAL A 38 3.20 0.29 -7.29
CA VAL A 38 4.21 -0.03 -6.27
C VAL A 38 4.40 -1.53 -6.22
N GLU A 39 5.57 -2.01 -6.60
CA GLU A 39 5.95 -3.41 -6.41
C GLU A 39 6.52 -3.62 -5.01
N ILE A 40 6.12 -4.70 -4.35
CA ILE A 40 6.69 -5.16 -3.09
C ILE A 40 7.59 -6.34 -3.43
N LEU A 41 8.88 -6.19 -3.20
CA LEU A 41 9.88 -7.20 -3.54
C LEU A 41 10.56 -7.71 -2.28
N HIS A 42 10.78 -9.01 -2.21
CA HIS A 42 11.64 -9.62 -1.20
C HIS A 42 13.00 -9.91 -1.81
N ARG A 43 14.05 -9.35 -1.18
CA ARG A 43 15.42 -9.61 -1.56
C ARG A 43 15.92 -10.86 -0.84
N SER A 44 16.37 -11.86 -1.58
CA SER A 44 17.05 -13.04 -1.04
C SER A 44 18.49 -13.13 -1.55
N ARG A 45 19.36 -13.71 -0.72
CA ARG A 45 20.69 -14.13 -1.13
C ARG A 45 20.66 -15.63 -1.39
N GLU A 46 20.81 -16.00 -2.64
CA GLU A 46 20.85 -17.39 -3.07
C GLU A 46 22.30 -17.79 -3.34
N HIS A 47 22.73 -18.91 -2.75
CA HIS A 47 24.04 -19.46 -3.00
C HIS A 47 23.98 -20.42 -4.20
N ALA A 48 24.56 -20.03 -5.32
CA ALA A 48 24.69 -20.90 -6.48
C ALA A 48 25.87 -21.86 -6.28
N SER A 49 25.63 -23.04 -5.70
CA SER A 49 26.68 -24.04 -5.42
C SER A 49 27.56 -24.40 -6.62
N SER A 50 27.05 -24.24 -7.85
CA SER A 50 27.80 -24.42 -9.11
C SER A 50 28.86 -23.35 -9.38
N ARG A 51 28.74 -22.16 -8.78
CA ARG A 51 29.67 -21.02 -8.88
C ARG A 51 30.57 -20.88 -7.66
N CYS A 52 30.41 -21.77 -6.68
CA CYS A 52 31.18 -21.75 -5.46
C CYS A 52 32.59 -22.29 -5.72
N PRO A 53 33.65 -21.52 -5.40
CA PRO A 53 35.03 -21.98 -5.55
C PRO A 53 35.39 -23.06 -4.52
N THR A 54 34.64 -23.16 -3.43
CA THR A 54 34.70 -24.25 -2.45
C THR A 54 33.81 -25.42 -2.90
N ALA A 55 34.20 -26.66 -2.59
CA ALA A 55 33.49 -27.88 -2.98
C ALA A 55 31.96 -27.80 -2.73
N PRO A 56 31.13 -28.54 -3.51
CA PRO A 56 29.67 -28.46 -3.41
C PRO A 56 29.18 -28.90 -2.03
N GLY A 57 28.78 -27.91 -1.21
CA GLY A 57 28.13 -28.13 0.09
C GLY A 57 28.73 -27.26 1.20
N ALA A 58 27.95 -26.26 1.63
CA ALA A 58 28.21 -25.34 2.75
C ALA A 58 29.44 -24.42 2.58
N CYS A 59 29.29 -23.39 1.73
CA CYS A 59 30.17 -22.23 1.79
C CYS A 59 29.59 -21.22 2.78
N ASP A 60 30.23 -21.09 3.94
CA ASP A 60 29.85 -20.10 4.97
C ASP A 60 30.62 -18.78 4.82
N ALA A 61 31.38 -18.61 3.73
CA ALA A 61 32.11 -17.39 3.47
C ALA A 61 31.12 -16.25 3.11
N ALA A 62 31.04 -15.24 3.99
CA ALA A 62 30.14 -14.10 3.84
C ALA A 62 30.31 -13.34 2.50
N ASP A 63 31.50 -13.41 1.92
CA ASP A 63 31.88 -12.77 0.64
C ASP A 63 32.04 -13.79 -0.51
N CYS A 64 31.41 -14.96 -0.42
CA CYS A 64 31.49 -15.94 -1.51
C CYS A 64 30.89 -15.36 -2.81
N PRO A 65 31.63 -15.37 -3.94
CA PRO A 65 31.14 -14.83 -5.21
C PRO A 65 29.98 -15.64 -5.82
N ALA A 66 29.66 -16.79 -5.23
CA ALA A 66 28.53 -17.63 -5.61
C ALA A 66 27.19 -17.15 -5.05
N TYR A 67 27.20 -16.21 -4.10
CA TYR A 67 25.98 -15.56 -3.65
C TYR A 67 25.49 -14.59 -4.73
N THR A 68 24.31 -14.86 -5.25
CA THR A 68 23.58 -13.93 -6.11
C THR A 68 22.42 -13.33 -5.33
N VAL A 69 22.17 -12.05 -5.55
CA VAL A 69 20.99 -11.37 -5.01
C VAL A 69 19.86 -11.55 -6.02
N SER A 70 18.76 -12.15 -5.60
CA SER A 70 17.53 -12.27 -6.38
C SER A 70 16.42 -11.45 -5.73
N ASP A 71 15.52 -10.92 -6.57
CA ASP A 71 14.26 -10.32 -6.14
C ASP A 71 13.12 -11.23 -6.52
N SER A 72 12.27 -11.52 -5.54
CA SER A 72 10.99 -12.18 -5.77
C SER A 72 9.85 -11.21 -5.46
N ALA A 73 8.76 -11.30 -6.21
CA ALA A 73 7.56 -10.53 -5.92
C ALA A 73 6.91 -11.04 -4.62
N ALA A 74 6.59 -10.11 -3.73
CA ALA A 74 5.89 -10.36 -2.46
C ALA A 74 4.50 -9.70 -2.44
N GLY A 75 4.19 -8.84 -3.40
CA GLY A 75 2.91 -8.16 -3.55
C GLY A 75 3.00 -6.90 -4.40
N SER A 76 1.92 -6.13 -4.42
CA SER A 76 1.81 -4.87 -5.15
C SER A 76 0.82 -3.91 -4.47
N MET A 77 0.91 -2.63 -4.83
CA MET A 77 -0.07 -1.61 -4.49
C MET A 77 -0.33 -0.69 -5.68
N THR A 78 -1.53 -0.16 -5.76
CA THR A 78 -1.93 0.85 -6.75
C THR A 78 -2.39 2.10 -6.02
N PHE A 79 -1.88 3.25 -6.46
CA PHE A 79 -2.26 4.57 -5.97
C PHE A 79 -2.66 5.45 -7.16
N PHE A 80 -3.59 6.36 -6.95
CA PHE A 80 -3.90 7.42 -7.91
C PHE A 80 -3.61 8.77 -7.28
N ARG A 81 -2.86 9.62 -7.96
CA ARG A 81 -2.77 11.03 -7.60
C ARG A 81 -3.75 11.78 -8.50
N VAL A 82 -4.75 12.36 -7.87
CA VAL A 82 -5.81 13.13 -8.51
C VAL A 82 -5.52 14.60 -8.33
N HIS A 83 -5.28 15.30 -9.42
CA HIS A 83 -5.06 16.74 -9.41
C HIS A 83 -6.40 17.45 -9.50
N LEU A 84 -6.69 18.30 -8.51
CA LEU A 84 -7.96 19.03 -8.44
C LEU A 84 -7.87 20.40 -9.13
N ASP A 85 -6.65 20.89 -9.36
CA ASP A 85 -6.34 22.25 -9.84
C ASP A 85 -5.90 22.31 -11.31
N ARG A 86 -5.86 21.17 -12.01
CA ARG A 86 -5.45 21.08 -13.41
C ARG A 86 -6.16 19.94 -14.13
N GLY A 87 -6.12 20.00 -15.46
CA GLY A 87 -6.82 19.06 -16.31
C GLY A 87 -8.33 19.29 -16.28
N ARG A 88 -9.10 18.21 -16.19
CA ARG A 88 -10.57 18.25 -16.19
C ARG A 88 -11.14 18.23 -14.77
N ASN A 89 -12.46 18.19 -14.68
CA ASN A 89 -13.15 17.95 -13.42
C ASN A 89 -12.73 16.58 -12.83
N ALA A 90 -12.11 16.60 -11.66
CA ALA A 90 -11.57 15.40 -11.01
C ALA A 90 -12.63 14.37 -10.60
N TYR A 91 -13.85 14.81 -10.25
CA TYR A 91 -14.96 13.89 -9.98
C TYR A 91 -15.27 13.05 -11.23
N ALA A 92 -15.44 13.71 -12.38
CA ALA A 92 -15.72 13.03 -13.64
C ALA A 92 -14.57 12.10 -14.05
N ALA A 93 -13.32 12.54 -13.89
CA ALA A 93 -12.14 11.72 -14.18
C ALA A 93 -12.14 10.42 -13.34
N MET A 94 -12.38 10.53 -12.04
CA MET A 94 -12.42 9.38 -11.12
C MET A 94 -13.59 8.45 -11.42
N GLU A 95 -14.77 9.00 -11.74
CA GLU A 95 -15.95 8.23 -12.13
C GLU A 95 -15.72 7.42 -13.42
N GLU A 96 -15.09 8.02 -14.43
CA GLU A 96 -14.78 7.36 -15.70
C GLU A 96 -13.69 6.28 -15.54
N ALA A 97 -12.77 6.45 -14.59
CA ALA A 97 -11.63 5.56 -14.40
C ALA A 97 -12.00 4.21 -13.75
N SER A 98 -12.79 4.20 -12.66
CA SER A 98 -13.27 2.97 -12.03
C SER A 98 -14.41 3.20 -11.04
N GLU A 99 -15.17 2.13 -10.74
CA GLU A 99 -16.21 2.15 -9.69
C GLU A 99 -15.61 2.44 -8.30
N ASP A 100 -14.44 1.87 -7.99
CA ASP A 100 -13.73 2.08 -6.71
C ASP A 100 -13.33 3.56 -6.53
N LEU A 101 -12.86 4.21 -7.59
CA LEU A 101 -12.55 5.65 -7.58
C LEU A 101 -13.82 6.50 -7.52
N CYS A 102 -14.88 6.09 -8.21
CA CYS A 102 -16.18 6.76 -8.15
C CYS A 102 -16.73 6.82 -6.72
N GLU A 103 -16.63 5.73 -5.93
CA GLU A 103 -17.04 5.71 -4.52
C GLU A 103 -16.31 6.79 -3.70
N ILE A 104 -15.00 6.91 -3.90
CA ILE A 104 -14.17 7.90 -3.21
C ILE A 104 -14.50 9.32 -3.67
N ALA A 105 -14.72 9.52 -4.97
CA ALA A 105 -15.12 10.82 -5.52
C ALA A 105 -16.46 11.29 -4.94
N GLN A 106 -17.46 10.42 -4.85
CA GLN A 106 -18.77 10.71 -4.26
C GLN A 106 -18.69 11.09 -2.77
N ALA A 107 -17.73 10.51 -2.04
CA ALA A 107 -17.54 10.83 -0.64
C ALA A 107 -16.85 12.18 -0.43
N LEU A 108 -15.93 12.57 -1.32
CA LEU A 108 -14.98 13.66 -1.05
C LEU A 108 -15.17 14.91 -1.91
N LEU A 109 -15.61 14.75 -3.15
CA LEU A 109 -15.59 15.80 -4.17
C LEU A 109 -17.01 16.29 -4.49
N ASP A 110 -17.12 17.58 -4.78
CA ASP A 110 -18.33 18.17 -5.34
C ASP A 110 -18.39 17.85 -6.85
N PRO A 111 -19.46 17.20 -7.36
CA PRO A 111 -19.54 16.81 -8.77
C PRO A 111 -19.51 17.99 -9.75
N ALA A 112 -20.05 19.14 -9.37
CA ALA A 112 -20.14 20.31 -10.24
C ALA A 112 -18.77 20.99 -10.40
N THR A 113 -17.97 21.03 -9.33
CA THR A 113 -16.70 21.75 -9.31
C THR A 113 -15.47 20.86 -9.49
N GLY A 114 -15.55 19.59 -9.09
CA GLY A 114 -14.42 18.66 -9.07
C GLY A 114 -13.46 18.88 -7.90
N TYR A 115 -13.73 19.84 -7.00
CA TYR A 115 -12.93 20.09 -5.80
C TYR A 115 -13.52 19.38 -4.59
N TYR A 116 -12.80 19.38 -3.47
CA TYR A 116 -13.36 18.91 -2.19
C TYR A 116 -14.67 19.61 -1.86
N THR A 117 -15.64 18.86 -1.33
CA THR A 117 -16.83 19.45 -0.71
C THR A 117 -16.45 20.33 0.47
N ASP A 118 -17.29 21.31 0.82
CA ASP A 118 -17.03 22.22 1.95
C ASP A 118 -16.81 21.44 3.27
N GLU A 119 -17.63 20.40 3.52
CA GLU A 119 -17.52 19.52 4.69
C GLU A 119 -16.13 18.88 4.80
N VAL A 120 -15.62 18.33 3.69
CA VAL A 120 -14.29 17.71 3.65
C VAL A 120 -13.18 18.76 3.67
N GLY A 121 -13.40 19.89 3.03
CA GLY A 121 -12.46 21.02 3.01
C GLY A 121 -12.20 21.61 4.40
N GLU A 122 -13.19 21.62 5.29
CA GLU A 122 -13.05 22.08 6.67
C GLU A 122 -12.27 21.10 7.57
N LEU A 123 -12.35 19.79 7.26
CA LEU A 123 -11.62 18.75 7.99
C LEU A 123 -10.12 18.69 7.65
N LEU A 124 -9.74 19.24 6.50
CA LEU A 124 -8.41 19.11 5.94
C LEU A 124 -7.63 20.43 6.01
N GLU A 125 -6.45 20.36 6.63
CA GLU A 125 -5.48 21.44 6.57
C GLU A 125 -5.13 21.77 5.12
N TYR A 126 -4.84 23.04 4.87
CA TYR A 126 -4.51 23.51 3.52
C TYR A 126 -3.02 23.23 3.23
N SER A 127 -2.70 21.98 2.89
CA SER A 127 -1.36 21.52 2.56
C SER A 127 -1.33 20.88 1.17
N GLY A 128 -1.12 21.66 0.11
CA GLY A 128 -1.16 21.17 -1.27
C GLY A 128 -2.57 21.15 -1.88
N SER A 129 -2.70 20.59 -3.09
CA SER A 129 -3.92 20.65 -3.90
C SER A 129 -4.45 19.29 -4.33
N ALA A 130 -3.59 18.28 -4.44
CA ALA A 130 -3.97 16.97 -4.97
C ALA A 130 -4.63 16.05 -3.91
N LEU A 131 -5.36 15.05 -4.38
CA LEU A 131 -5.83 13.92 -3.59
C LEU A 131 -4.97 12.69 -3.92
N LEU A 132 -4.41 12.01 -2.91
CA LEU A 132 -3.80 10.70 -3.10
C LEU A 132 -4.81 9.62 -2.73
N VAL A 133 -5.22 8.79 -3.68
CA VAL A 133 -6.06 7.63 -3.43
C VAL A 133 -5.18 6.39 -3.33
N MET A 134 -5.28 5.66 -2.22
CA MET A 134 -4.77 4.30 -2.09
C MET A 134 -5.87 3.34 -2.53
N ASP A 135 -5.77 2.87 -3.77
CA ASP A 135 -6.81 2.05 -4.41
C ASP A 135 -6.70 0.59 -4.00
N ARG A 136 -5.51 -0.01 -4.15
CA ARG A 136 -5.32 -1.45 -3.94
C ARG A 136 -4.05 -1.77 -3.19
N VAL A 137 -4.13 -2.72 -2.28
CA VAL A 137 -2.98 -3.29 -1.57
C VAL A 137 -3.09 -4.81 -1.57
N THR A 138 -2.18 -5.47 -2.26
CA THR A 138 -2.14 -6.94 -2.38
C THR A 138 -0.81 -7.47 -1.88
N LEU A 139 -0.87 -8.45 -0.99
CA LEU A 139 0.30 -9.27 -0.64
C LEU A 139 0.10 -10.68 -1.16
N HIS A 140 1.18 -11.38 -1.51
CA HIS A 140 1.11 -12.82 -1.75
C HIS A 140 0.71 -13.55 -0.46
N GLU A 141 0.03 -14.70 -0.60
CA GLU A 141 -0.62 -15.40 0.51
C GLU A 141 0.34 -15.68 1.68
N GLU A 142 1.56 -16.11 1.37
CA GLU A 142 2.64 -16.43 2.30
C GLU A 142 3.14 -15.24 3.13
N TRP A 143 2.89 -14.00 2.68
CA TRP A 143 3.25 -12.77 3.40
C TRP A 143 2.06 -12.15 4.18
N ARG A 144 0.85 -12.70 4.06
CA ARG A 144 -0.36 -12.14 4.70
C ARG A 144 -0.41 -12.43 6.21
N GLY A 145 -1.32 -11.74 6.91
CA GLY A 145 -1.69 -12.08 8.30
C GLY A 145 -0.79 -11.50 9.41
N ARG A 146 0.32 -10.83 9.07
CA ARG A 146 1.26 -10.23 10.06
C ARG A 146 1.18 -8.70 10.17
N GLY A 147 0.31 -8.05 9.40
CA GLY A 147 0.20 -6.59 9.35
C GLY A 147 1.18 -5.91 8.38
N LEU A 148 1.92 -6.69 7.58
CA LEU A 148 2.88 -6.17 6.60
C LEU A 148 2.23 -5.22 5.59
N GLY A 149 0.97 -5.46 5.20
CA GLY A 149 0.27 -4.58 4.25
C GLY A 149 0.17 -3.13 4.75
N VAL A 150 -0.20 -2.95 6.02
CA VAL A 150 -0.28 -1.62 6.65
C VAL A 150 1.11 -0.99 6.82
N ILE A 151 2.11 -1.78 7.22
CA ILE A 151 3.51 -1.32 7.34
C ILE A 151 4.01 -0.79 6.00
N LEU A 152 3.87 -1.58 4.94
CA LEU A 152 4.37 -1.24 3.60
C LEU A 152 3.55 -0.10 2.96
N ALA A 153 2.23 -0.08 3.17
CA ALA A 153 1.37 1.00 2.67
C ALA A 153 1.71 2.33 3.34
N SER A 154 2.01 2.33 4.64
CA SER A 154 2.48 3.54 5.33
C SER A 154 3.76 4.12 4.72
N GLU A 155 4.68 3.24 4.29
CA GLU A 155 5.92 3.64 3.63
C GLU A 155 5.68 4.16 2.20
N ALA A 156 4.72 3.57 1.47
CA ALA A 156 4.32 4.06 0.14
C ALA A 156 3.62 5.42 0.23
N ILE A 157 2.62 5.55 1.12
CA ILE A 157 1.87 6.80 1.38
C ILE A 157 2.85 7.92 1.71
N TYR A 158 3.77 7.72 2.65
CA TYR A 158 4.72 8.77 3.05
C TYR A 158 5.58 9.28 1.87
N ARG A 159 5.89 8.41 0.90
CA ARG A 159 6.67 8.79 -0.29
C ARG A 159 5.82 9.45 -1.38
N LEU A 160 4.55 9.08 -1.47
CA LEU A 160 3.63 9.53 -2.52
C LEU A 160 2.74 10.72 -2.12
N MET A 161 2.57 11.00 -0.84
CA MET A 161 1.72 12.09 -0.35
C MET A 161 2.24 13.53 -0.52
N PRO A 162 3.55 13.82 -0.74
CA PRO A 162 3.98 15.21 -0.93
C PRO A 162 3.23 15.90 -2.09
N GLY A 163 2.67 17.08 -1.82
CA GLY A 163 1.83 17.85 -2.75
C GLY A 163 0.33 17.55 -2.66
N CYS A 164 -0.06 16.52 -1.91
CA CYS A 164 -1.45 16.16 -1.67
C CYS A 164 -1.99 16.86 -0.42
N ARG A 165 -3.26 17.26 -0.47
CA ARG A 165 -4.05 17.79 0.65
C ARG A 165 -4.72 16.69 1.47
N ALA A 166 -5.01 15.56 0.85
CA ALA A 166 -5.58 14.41 1.52
C ALA A 166 -5.01 13.11 0.96
N VAL A 167 -5.03 12.06 1.78
CA VAL A 167 -4.93 10.68 1.35
C VAL A 167 -6.26 10.00 1.64
N ALA A 168 -6.81 9.24 0.69
CA ALA A 168 -8.08 8.54 0.86
C ALA A 168 -7.98 7.06 0.49
N CYS A 169 -8.84 6.25 1.09
CA CYS A 169 -9.04 4.86 0.70
C CYS A 169 -10.45 4.39 1.09
N ALA A 170 -10.95 3.40 0.36
CA ALA A 170 -12.13 2.62 0.74
C ALA A 170 -11.65 1.20 1.12
N PRO A 171 -11.51 0.84 2.40
CA PRO A 171 -11.00 -0.46 2.79
C PRO A 171 -12.01 -1.57 2.45
N GLY A 172 -11.58 -2.49 1.60
CA GLY A 172 -12.33 -3.67 1.20
C GLY A 172 -11.41 -4.83 0.86
N ILE A 173 -11.99 -6.01 0.60
CA ILE A 173 -11.25 -7.16 0.09
C ILE A 173 -11.51 -7.22 -1.42
N SER A 174 -10.53 -6.84 -2.23
CA SER A 174 -10.66 -6.83 -3.70
C SER A 174 -10.34 -8.19 -4.34
N ASP A 175 -9.58 -9.06 -3.68
CA ASP A 175 -9.09 -10.33 -4.24
C ASP A 175 -9.94 -11.52 -3.77
N MET A 176 -10.98 -11.78 -4.55
CA MET A 176 -11.90 -12.89 -4.40
C MET A 176 -11.45 -14.10 -5.22
N SER A 177 -10.51 -14.89 -4.70
CA SER A 177 -10.58 -16.32 -5.02
C SER A 177 -11.87 -16.84 -4.39
N ALA A 178 -12.88 -17.07 -5.23
CA ALA A 178 -14.32 -17.14 -4.97
C ALA A 178 -14.83 -18.21 -3.97
N ASN A 179 -14.06 -18.62 -2.95
CA ASN A 179 -14.42 -19.76 -2.11
C ASN A 179 -13.99 -19.71 -0.63
N ARG A 180 -13.37 -18.62 -0.14
CA ARG A 180 -12.80 -18.62 1.24
C ARG A 180 -13.64 -17.94 2.32
N LEU A 181 -14.43 -16.91 2.03
CA LEU A 181 -15.29 -16.25 3.02
C LEU A 181 -16.74 -16.70 2.81
N ARG A 182 -17.20 -17.64 3.64
CA ARG A 182 -18.51 -18.30 3.46
C ARG A 182 -19.68 -17.53 4.09
N SER A 183 -19.45 -16.39 4.74
CA SER A 183 -20.47 -15.65 5.49
C SER A 183 -20.20 -14.15 5.55
N GLU A 184 -21.24 -13.32 5.37
CA GLU A 184 -21.23 -11.85 5.57
C GLU A 184 -20.66 -11.42 6.94
N VAL A 185 -20.78 -12.26 7.97
CA VAL A 185 -20.24 -11.98 9.31
C VAL A 185 -18.71 -12.10 9.31
N GLU A 186 -18.16 -13.05 8.55
CA GLU A 186 -16.71 -13.22 8.40
C GLU A 186 -16.13 -12.06 7.59
N TRP A 187 -16.85 -11.63 6.54
CA TRP A 187 -16.59 -10.41 5.78
C TRP A 187 -16.50 -9.19 6.67
N GLY A 188 -17.55 -8.89 7.45
CA GLY A 188 -17.56 -7.74 8.34
C GLY A 188 -16.41 -7.75 9.34
N ARG A 189 -16.01 -8.93 9.83
CA ARG A 189 -14.85 -9.06 10.75
C ARG A 189 -13.52 -8.74 10.09
N VAL A 190 -13.29 -9.19 8.85
CA VAL A 190 -12.05 -8.91 8.12
C VAL A 190 -11.99 -7.45 7.72
N THR A 191 -13.07 -6.88 7.17
CA THR A 191 -13.16 -5.46 6.84
C THR A 191 -12.93 -4.58 8.07
N ALA A 192 -13.56 -4.90 9.21
CA ALA A 192 -13.31 -4.16 10.45
C ALA A 192 -11.87 -4.28 10.96
N LYS A 193 -11.20 -5.40 10.70
CA LYS A 193 -9.77 -5.55 11.06
C LYS A 193 -8.88 -4.71 10.15
N ILE A 194 -9.21 -4.62 8.85
CA ILE A 194 -8.52 -3.77 7.88
C ILE A 194 -8.73 -2.29 8.25
N ALA A 195 -9.97 -1.87 8.48
CA ALA A 195 -10.33 -0.52 8.90
C ALA A 195 -9.57 -0.08 10.16
N ARG A 196 -9.53 -0.93 11.21
CA ARG A 196 -8.72 -0.64 12.42
C ARG A 196 -7.23 -0.45 12.14
N GLY A 197 -6.69 -1.15 11.15
CA GLY A 197 -5.29 -0.97 10.75
C GLY A 197 -5.05 0.41 10.12
N TRP A 198 -6.02 0.93 9.38
CA TRP A 198 -5.96 2.27 8.78
C TRP A 198 -6.21 3.36 9.81
N GLU A 199 -7.17 3.17 10.72
CA GLU A 199 -7.39 4.09 11.85
C GLU A 199 -6.12 4.25 12.71
N GLN A 200 -5.37 3.16 12.90
CA GLN A 200 -4.06 3.20 13.58
C GLN A 200 -3.04 4.07 12.83
N LEU A 201 -3.15 4.22 11.52
CA LEU A 201 -2.30 5.12 10.74
C LEU A 201 -2.77 6.59 10.78
N GLY A 202 -3.88 6.88 11.45
CA GLY A 202 -4.47 8.22 11.54
C GLY A 202 -5.52 8.49 10.47
N PHE A 203 -5.97 7.48 9.73
CA PHE A 203 -7.15 7.64 8.87
C PHE A 203 -8.41 7.82 9.73
N LEU A 204 -9.25 8.77 9.32
CA LEU A 204 -10.52 9.06 9.95
C LEU A 204 -11.66 8.67 9.00
N PRO A 205 -12.77 8.10 9.51
CA PRO A 205 -13.94 7.85 8.70
C PRO A 205 -14.54 9.18 8.23
N CYS A 206 -14.91 9.27 6.94
CA CYS A 206 -15.48 10.47 6.35
C CYS A 206 -16.95 10.25 5.97
N ARG A 207 -17.22 9.42 4.96
CA ARG A 207 -18.58 9.07 4.51
C ARG A 207 -18.61 7.67 3.91
N GLY A 208 -19.64 6.89 4.24
CA GLY A 208 -19.77 5.51 3.76
C GLY A 208 -18.61 4.64 4.25
N ASN A 209 -17.93 3.95 3.33
CA ASN A 209 -16.72 3.19 3.62
C ASN A 209 -15.44 4.01 3.33
N VAL A 210 -15.52 5.31 3.07
CA VAL A 210 -14.35 6.11 2.70
C VAL A 210 -13.68 6.69 3.94
N PHE A 211 -12.37 6.48 4.01
CA PHE A 211 -11.49 7.00 5.05
C PHE A 211 -10.55 8.05 4.47
N VAL A 212 -10.22 9.06 5.27
CA VAL A 212 -9.37 10.18 4.88
C VAL A 212 -8.27 10.38 5.92
N LEU A 213 -7.06 10.65 5.45
CA LEU A 213 -5.89 10.99 6.25
C LEU A 213 -5.36 12.34 5.78
N SER A 214 -5.13 13.24 6.75
CA SER A 214 -4.42 14.49 6.49
C SER A 214 -2.90 14.23 6.41
N PRO A 215 -2.20 14.62 5.32
CA PRO A 215 -0.75 14.44 5.16
C PRO A 215 0.10 15.17 6.20
N THR A 216 -0.45 16.19 6.86
CA THR A 216 0.21 16.95 7.94
C THR A 216 -0.06 16.35 9.33
N SER A 217 -0.82 15.26 9.41
CA SER A 217 -1.12 14.60 10.68
C SER A 217 0.15 14.06 11.36
N LEU A 218 0.44 14.53 12.57
CA LEU A 218 1.53 14.01 13.41
C LEU A 218 1.33 12.52 13.75
N VAL A 219 0.07 12.06 13.78
CA VAL A 219 -0.25 10.65 14.05
C VAL A 219 0.39 9.75 13.01
N LEU A 220 0.38 10.14 11.73
CA LEU A 220 0.98 9.34 10.66
C LEU A 220 2.48 9.14 10.89
N GLU A 221 3.20 10.21 11.24
CA GLU A 221 4.65 10.16 11.46
C GLU A 221 5.01 9.27 12.66
N GLU A 222 4.31 9.45 13.79
CA GLU A 222 4.52 8.65 15.00
C GLU A 222 4.23 7.17 14.75
N GLN A 223 3.10 6.87 14.08
CA GLN A 223 2.64 5.51 13.83
C GLN A 223 3.53 4.80 12.81
N ARG A 224 4.04 5.51 11.81
CA ARG A 224 5.07 4.99 10.91
C ARG A 224 6.32 4.56 11.68
N GLY A 225 6.77 5.36 12.65
CA GLY A 225 7.89 4.99 13.53
C GLY A 225 7.64 3.69 14.31
N GLN A 226 6.42 3.50 14.81
CA GLN A 226 6.01 2.27 15.49
C GLN A 226 5.96 1.07 14.54
N LEU A 227 5.42 1.24 13.33
CA LEU A 227 5.34 0.19 12.31
C LEU A 227 6.72 -0.28 11.83
N ARG A 228 7.70 0.63 11.73
CA ARG A 228 9.10 0.27 11.44
C ARG A 228 9.72 -0.58 12.54
N ARG A 229 9.49 -0.25 13.82
CA ARG A 229 9.96 -1.09 14.93
C ARG A 229 9.35 -2.48 14.88
N ARG A 230 8.04 -2.56 14.61
CA ARG A 230 7.34 -3.83 14.44
C ARG A 230 7.90 -4.67 13.29
N LEU A 231 8.33 -4.03 12.18
CA LEU A 231 8.99 -4.75 11.08
C LEU A 231 10.31 -5.40 11.53
N VAL A 232 11.12 -4.67 12.31
CA VAL A 232 12.37 -5.19 12.88
C VAL A 232 12.10 -6.35 13.85
N GLU A 233 11.07 -6.22 14.70
CA GLU A 233 10.65 -7.29 15.61
C GLU A 233 10.21 -8.55 14.86
N LEU A 234 9.47 -8.40 13.75
CA LEU A 234 9.10 -9.52 12.88
C LEU A 234 10.33 -10.19 12.25
N GLY A 235 11.34 -9.42 11.85
CA GLY A 235 12.62 -9.94 11.35
C GLY A 235 13.37 -10.75 12.42
N ALA A 236 13.47 -10.21 13.63
CA ALA A 236 14.10 -10.90 14.75
C ALA A 236 13.37 -12.21 15.10
N ALA A 237 12.03 -12.19 15.13
CA ALA A 237 11.22 -13.39 15.37
C ALA A 237 11.39 -14.43 14.26
N TRP A 238 11.48 -14.01 13.00
CA TRP A 238 11.75 -14.91 11.87
C TRP A 238 13.14 -15.55 11.97
N ALA A 239 14.18 -14.76 12.30
CA ALA A 239 15.54 -15.26 12.47
C ALA A 239 15.63 -16.28 13.62
N ALA A 240 14.98 -15.99 14.75
CA ALA A 240 14.93 -16.89 15.90
C ALA A 240 14.20 -18.21 15.60
N ALA A 241 13.18 -18.20 14.74
CA ALA A 241 12.46 -19.41 14.34
C ALA A 241 13.25 -20.30 13.36
N ARG A 242 14.38 -19.81 12.82
CA ARG A 242 15.25 -20.54 11.88
C ARG A 242 16.60 -20.93 12.48
N ALA A 243 16.91 -20.49 13.70
CA ALA A 243 18.08 -20.88 14.47
C ALA A 243 17.83 -22.20 15.21
#